data_AF-A0A4U8W8Q1-F1
#
_entry.id   AF-A0A4U8W8Q1-F1
#
_cell.length_a   1.000
_cell.length_b   1.000
_cell.length_c   1.000
_cell.angle_alpha   90.00
_cell.angle_beta   90.00
_cell.angle_gamma   90.00
#
_symmetry.space_group_name_H-M   'P 1'
#
loop_
_entity.id
_entity.type
_entity.pdbx_description
1 polymer ?
#
loop_
_entity_poly.entity_id
_entity_poly.type
_entity_poly.pdbx_seq_one_letter_code
_entity_poly.pdbx_strand_id
1 'polypeptide(L)'
;MQKGLMIFLMVFYASIHAQNIKTKRGIVSLEGIHVAKISSKSGEYTFMDLKETPIFTVKFVDKSIVDSVRDSYIRLNRVYNQEKILDLDYVSPSAFSGDEKSAVYTCIKSLKIIDERGINIKNLDELFKNSPKRKLDNKTKEAYTTRSKIDKLNITVNNVGEILSNGVPVGYFTNLPVSFGSEDTITDKSFIDIEIYDAKSKFIGKYITTTKQLKTAGGKTFTLYREMSGRASILKFPTYKAIAERMAILDPNFIKIKEKVEVGEIVKDGVEK
;
A
#
# COMPACT_ATOMS: atom_id res chain seq x y z
N MET A 1 -5.65 -51.37 5.48
CA MET A 1 -6.86 -50.67 5.98
C MET A 1 -6.59 -49.62 7.07
N GLN A 2 -5.63 -49.80 8.00
CA GLN A 2 -5.40 -48.85 9.10
C GLN A 2 -4.90 -47.44 8.68
N LYS A 3 -4.08 -47.33 7.62
CA LYS A 3 -3.56 -46.01 7.16
C LYS A 3 -4.64 -45.11 6.53
N GLY A 4 -5.62 -45.68 5.83
CA GLY A 4 -6.74 -44.93 5.24
C GLY A 4 -7.72 -44.41 6.30
N LEU A 5 -7.95 -45.19 7.36
CA LEU A 5 -8.80 -44.81 8.48
C LEU A 5 -8.21 -43.61 9.25
N MET A 6 -6.88 -43.56 9.39
CA MET A 6 -6.19 -42.47 10.09
C MET A 6 -6.26 -41.14 9.32
N ILE A 7 -6.11 -41.19 7.99
CA ILE A 7 -6.26 -40.01 7.11
C ILE A 7 -7.72 -39.52 7.13
N PHE A 8 -8.68 -40.43 7.10
CA PHE A 8 -10.10 -40.09 7.17
C PHE A 8 -10.47 -39.45 8.52
N LEU A 9 -9.96 -39.99 9.64
CA LEU A 9 -10.14 -39.40 10.97
C LEU A 9 -9.50 -38.00 11.09
N MET A 10 -8.32 -37.77 10.49
CA MET A 10 -7.68 -36.45 10.50
C MET A 10 -8.49 -35.40 9.72
N VAL A 11 -9.02 -35.76 8.56
CA VAL A 11 -9.88 -34.88 7.75
C VAL A 11 -11.23 -34.63 8.44
N PHE A 12 -11.77 -35.64 9.11
CA PHE A 12 -13.03 -35.53 9.87
C PHE A 12 -12.86 -34.66 11.13
N TYR A 13 -11.74 -34.79 11.85
CA TYR A 13 -11.43 -33.97 13.03
C TYR A 13 -11.25 -32.49 12.67
N ALA A 14 -10.61 -32.21 11.53
CA ALA A 14 -10.47 -30.84 11.01
C ALA A 14 -11.82 -30.19 10.65
N SER A 15 -12.84 -31.00 10.33
CA SER A 15 -14.18 -30.53 9.97
C SER A 15 -15.06 -30.21 11.19
N ILE A 16 -14.77 -30.80 12.36
CA ILE A 16 -15.59 -30.64 13.59
C ILE A 16 -15.25 -29.34 14.36
N HIS A 17 -14.10 -28.71 14.11
CA HIS A 17 -13.70 -27.46 14.77
C HIS A 17 -13.99 -26.18 13.96
N ALA A 18 -14.79 -26.28 12.89
CA ALA A 18 -15.18 -25.13 12.09
C ALA A 18 -16.24 -24.29 12.84
N GLN A 19 -15.77 -23.34 13.66
CA GLN A 19 -16.66 -22.43 14.38
C GLN A 19 -17.53 -21.63 13.39
N ASN A 20 -18.84 -21.71 13.55
CA ASN A 20 -19.81 -21.08 12.67
C ASN A 20 -19.96 -19.59 13.01
N ILE A 21 -19.42 -18.74 12.15
CA ILE A 21 -19.49 -17.29 12.25
C ILE A 21 -20.49 -16.78 11.21
N LYS A 22 -21.52 -16.06 11.66
CA LYS A 22 -22.58 -15.53 10.80
C LYS A 22 -22.83 -14.06 11.09
N THR A 23 -22.80 -13.23 10.06
CA THR A 23 -23.23 -11.84 10.14
C THR A 23 -24.51 -11.67 9.33
N LYS A 24 -25.60 -11.18 9.96
CA LYS A 24 -26.87 -10.92 9.29
C LYS A 24 -27.51 -9.67 9.88
N ARG A 25 -27.90 -8.72 9.00
CA ARG A 25 -28.55 -7.45 9.39
C ARG A 25 -27.77 -6.68 10.48
N GLY A 26 -26.45 -6.61 10.37
CA GLY A 26 -25.61 -5.89 11.33
C GLY A 26 -25.44 -6.59 12.68
N ILE A 27 -25.87 -7.85 12.83
CA ILE A 27 -25.65 -8.65 14.03
C ILE A 27 -24.63 -9.74 13.73
N VAL A 28 -23.59 -9.82 14.56
CA VAL A 28 -22.58 -10.87 14.56
C VAL A 28 -23.04 -11.98 15.50
N SER A 29 -23.17 -13.18 14.95
CA SER A 29 -23.48 -14.40 15.68
C SER A 29 -22.35 -15.40 15.59
N LEU A 30 -22.10 -16.06 16.71
CA LEU A 30 -21.13 -17.14 16.85
C LEU A 30 -21.85 -18.36 17.42
N GLU A 31 -21.83 -19.48 16.70
CA GLU A 31 -22.60 -20.69 17.06
C GLU A 31 -24.09 -20.42 17.35
N GLY A 32 -24.67 -19.45 16.64
CA GLY A 32 -26.07 -19.04 16.83
C GLY A 32 -26.30 -18.03 17.96
N ILE A 33 -25.32 -17.77 18.82
CA ILE A 33 -25.38 -16.77 19.90
C ILE A 33 -25.06 -15.39 19.33
N HIS A 34 -25.89 -14.38 19.60
CA HIS A 34 -25.58 -12.99 19.24
C HIS A 34 -24.50 -12.46 20.18
N VAL A 35 -23.38 -12.00 19.61
CA VAL A 35 -22.20 -11.59 20.39
C VAL A 35 -21.84 -10.12 20.22
N ALA A 36 -22.12 -9.54 19.05
CA ALA A 36 -21.83 -8.13 18.78
C ALA A 36 -22.75 -7.57 17.70
N LYS A 37 -22.78 -6.25 17.59
CA LYS A 37 -23.36 -5.53 16.45
C LYS A 37 -22.25 -4.90 15.62
N ILE A 38 -22.49 -4.76 14.32
CA ILE A 38 -21.59 -4.14 13.36
C ILE A 38 -22.37 -3.17 12.48
N SER A 39 -21.84 -1.97 12.30
CA SER A 39 -22.33 -0.99 11.33
C SER A 39 -21.19 -0.58 10.40
N SER A 40 -21.55 -0.16 9.18
CA SER A 40 -20.58 0.32 8.19
C SER A 40 -20.95 1.74 7.76
N LYS A 41 -19.98 2.64 7.81
CA LYS A 41 -20.11 4.01 7.27
C LYS A 41 -18.82 4.37 6.55
N SER A 42 -18.93 4.72 5.26
CA SER A 42 -17.80 5.17 4.44
C SER A 42 -16.59 4.22 4.43
N GLY A 43 -16.82 2.90 4.45
CA GLY A 43 -15.75 1.89 4.42
C GLY A 43 -15.07 1.65 5.78
N GLU A 44 -15.62 2.19 6.87
CA GLU A 44 -15.21 1.93 8.24
C GLU A 44 -16.30 1.12 8.97
N TYR A 45 -15.88 0.02 9.57
CA TYR A 45 -16.74 -0.93 10.28
C TYR A 45 -16.66 -0.66 11.78
N THR A 46 -17.77 -0.23 12.38
CA THR A 46 -17.85 0.03 13.82
C THR A 46 -18.44 -1.20 14.52
N PHE A 47 -17.68 -1.75 15.46
CA PHE A 47 -18.12 -2.86 16.31
C PHE A 47 -18.69 -2.33 17.61
N MET A 48 -19.88 -2.78 17.93
CA MET A 48 -20.67 -2.38 19.09
C MET A 48 -21.02 -3.60 19.93
N ASP A 49 -21.24 -3.39 21.22
CA ASP A 49 -21.89 -4.40 22.04
C ASP A 49 -23.37 -4.58 21.62
N LEU A 50 -24.08 -5.54 22.22
CA LEU A 50 -25.49 -5.78 21.90
C LEU A 50 -26.41 -4.60 22.29
N LYS A 51 -25.94 -3.73 23.20
CA LYS A 51 -26.61 -2.50 23.64
C LYS A 51 -26.29 -1.30 22.73
N GLU A 52 -25.64 -1.52 21.59
CA GLU A 52 -25.29 -0.49 20.60
C GLU A 52 -24.24 0.52 21.07
N THR A 53 -23.45 0.14 22.08
CA THR A 53 -22.32 0.94 22.56
C THR A 53 -21.09 0.69 21.66
N PRO A 54 -20.57 1.70 20.95
CA PRO A 54 -19.45 1.54 20.01
C PRO A 54 -18.12 1.37 20.75
N ILE A 55 -17.40 0.29 20.47
CA ILE A 55 -16.17 -0.06 21.20
C ILE A 55 -14.92 0.24 20.37
N PHE A 56 -14.88 -0.25 19.13
CA PHE A 56 -13.74 -0.09 18.23
C PHE A 56 -14.18 -0.06 16.78
N THR A 57 -13.30 0.43 15.90
CA THR A 57 -13.53 0.46 14.47
C THR A 57 -12.44 -0.30 13.71
N VAL A 58 -12.82 -0.86 12.56
CA VAL A 58 -11.94 -1.54 11.61
C VAL A 58 -12.09 -0.88 10.26
N LYS A 59 -10.99 -0.41 9.68
CA LYS A 59 -10.95 0.16 8.34
C LYS A 59 -9.98 -0.62 7.46
N PHE A 60 -10.42 -1.04 6.29
CA PHE A 60 -9.50 -1.64 5.32
C PHE A 60 -8.68 -0.55 4.66
N VAL A 61 -7.36 -0.73 4.68
CA VAL A 61 -6.40 0.14 4.01
C VAL A 61 -5.76 -0.65 2.89
N ASP A 62 -5.87 -0.11 1.69
CA ASP A 62 -5.26 -0.67 0.48
C ASP A 62 -4.33 0.38 -0.14
N LYS A 63 -3.07 0.33 0.28
CA LYS A 63 -2.05 1.34 -0.05
C LYS A 63 -1.18 0.85 -1.21
N SER A 64 -1.11 1.63 -2.30
CA SER A 64 -0.07 1.42 -3.31
C SER A 64 1.28 1.86 -2.74
N ILE A 65 2.28 0.97 -2.77
CA ILE A 65 3.64 1.26 -2.29
C ILE A 65 4.49 1.74 -3.48
N VAL A 66 4.53 0.92 -4.53
CA VAL A 66 5.21 1.17 -5.80
C VAL A 66 4.42 0.45 -6.88
N ASP A 67 4.03 1.15 -7.94
CA ASP A 67 3.35 0.63 -9.13
C ASP A 67 2.28 -0.44 -8.84
N SER A 68 2.66 -1.72 -8.99
CA SER A 68 1.82 -2.93 -8.93
C SER A 68 1.89 -3.67 -7.59
N VAL A 69 2.65 -3.16 -6.61
CA VAL A 69 2.70 -3.72 -5.26
C VAL A 69 1.80 -2.90 -4.35
N ARG A 70 0.74 -3.55 -3.88
CA ARG A 70 -0.21 -2.96 -2.93
C ARG A 70 -0.06 -3.67 -1.60
N ASP A 71 -0.05 -2.87 -0.55
CA ASP A 71 -0.12 -3.33 0.83
C ASP A 71 -1.55 -3.21 1.33
N SER A 72 -2.16 -4.34 1.66
CA SER A 72 -3.54 -4.42 2.16
C SER A 72 -3.54 -4.88 3.60
N TYR A 73 -4.15 -4.09 4.47
CA TYR A 73 -4.23 -4.36 5.90
C TYR A 73 -5.48 -3.75 6.53
N ILE A 74 -5.73 -4.07 7.79
CA ILE A 74 -6.76 -3.40 8.56
C ILE A 74 -6.15 -2.41 9.53
N ARG A 75 -6.83 -1.28 9.68
CA ARG A 75 -6.57 -0.28 10.70
C ARG A 75 -7.62 -0.43 11.79
N LEU A 76 -7.19 -0.81 12.97
CA LEU A 76 -8.01 -0.93 14.17
C LEU A 76 -7.86 0.35 15.01
N ASN A 77 -8.97 0.96 15.39
CA ASN A 77 -8.99 2.15 16.24
C ASN A 77 -9.95 1.97 17.42
N ARG A 78 -9.64 2.54 18.57
CA ARG A 78 -10.57 2.61 19.70
C ARG A 78 -11.48 3.80 19.54
N VAL A 79 -12.77 3.60 19.77
CA VAL A 79 -13.74 4.71 19.72
C VAL A 79 -13.47 5.71 20.85
N TYR A 80 -13.11 5.21 22.04
CA TYR A 80 -12.83 6.03 23.23
C TYR A 80 -11.39 6.58 23.33
N ASN A 81 -10.49 6.16 22.42
CA ASN A 81 -9.10 6.64 22.41
C ASN A 81 -8.58 6.62 20.96
N GLN A 82 -8.95 7.66 20.21
CA GLN A 82 -8.71 7.75 18.77
C GLN A 82 -7.24 7.97 18.40
N GLU A 83 -6.38 8.32 19.36
CA GLU A 83 -4.94 8.53 19.13
C GLU A 83 -4.18 7.22 18.97
N LYS A 84 -4.69 6.13 19.55
CA LYS A 84 -4.07 4.81 19.42
C LYS A 84 -4.67 4.07 18.23
N ILE A 85 -3.89 4.00 17.16
CA ILE A 85 -4.23 3.31 15.91
C ILE A 85 -3.30 2.10 15.75
N LEU A 86 -3.84 0.95 15.37
CA LEU A 86 -3.07 -0.25 15.04
C LEU A 86 -3.29 -0.67 13.59
N ASP A 87 -2.20 -0.80 12.85
CA ASP A 87 -2.23 -1.41 11.52
C ASP A 87 -1.85 -2.88 11.66
N LEU A 88 -2.77 -3.78 11.27
CA LEU A 88 -2.71 -5.22 11.51
C LEU A 88 -2.99 -6.01 10.23
N ASP A 89 -2.40 -7.19 10.11
CA ASP A 89 -2.78 -8.13 9.05
C ASP A 89 -4.17 -8.70 9.33
N TYR A 90 -4.94 -8.93 8.26
CA TYR A 90 -6.28 -9.50 8.35
C TYR A 90 -6.34 -10.87 7.70
N VAL A 91 -7.36 -11.64 8.10
CA VAL A 91 -7.65 -12.96 7.53
C VAL A 91 -9.06 -12.94 6.98
N SER A 92 -9.20 -13.41 5.75
CA SER A 92 -10.51 -13.59 5.12
C SER A 92 -10.91 -15.06 5.17
N PRO A 93 -12.19 -15.39 5.42
CA PRO A 93 -12.65 -16.77 5.35
C PRO A 93 -12.60 -17.33 3.93
N SER A 94 -12.63 -16.48 2.90
CA SER A 94 -12.44 -16.88 1.50
C SER A 94 -12.02 -15.70 0.61
N ALA A 95 -11.51 -15.98 -0.59
CA ALA A 95 -11.17 -14.94 -1.57
C ALA A 95 -12.37 -14.10 -2.04
N PHE A 96 -13.60 -14.59 -1.86
CA PHE A 96 -14.85 -13.94 -2.27
C PHE A 96 -15.63 -13.33 -1.10
N SER A 97 -15.05 -13.34 0.10
CA SER A 97 -15.69 -12.72 1.26
C SER A 97 -15.57 -11.21 1.17
N GLY A 98 -16.69 -10.51 1.28
CA GLY A 98 -16.69 -9.05 1.38
C GLY A 98 -16.01 -8.56 2.66
N ASP A 99 -15.58 -7.31 2.64
CA ASP A 99 -14.83 -6.64 3.72
C ASP A 99 -15.49 -6.79 5.11
N GLU A 100 -16.82 -6.73 5.19
CA GLU A 100 -17.55 -6.95 6.45
C GLU A 100 -17.30 -8.33 7.05
N LYS A 101 -17.40 -9.39 6.23
CA LYS A 101 -17.17 -10.76 6.67
C LYS A 101 -15.70 -10.95 7.07
N SER A 102 -14.78 -10.36 6.31
CA SER A 102 -13.34 -10.41 6.59
C SER A 102 -12.98 -9.70 7.90
N ALA A 103 -13.61 -8.55 8.18
CA ALA A 103 -13.42 -7.82 9.44
C ALA A 103 -13.91 -8.65 10.62
N VAL A 104 -15.14 -9.17 10.55
CA VAL A 104 -15.73 -10.01 11.60
C VAL A 104 -14.88 -11.27 11.84
N TYR A 105 -14.49 -11.95 10.77
CA TYR A 105 -13.66 -13.16 10.85
C TYR A 105 -12.30 -12.87 11.47
N THR A 106 -11.64 -11.77 11.09
CA THR A 106 -10.37 -11.34 11.68
C THR A 106 -10.49 -11.06 13.17
N CYS A 107 -11.54 -10.35 13.59
CA CYS A 107 -11.77 -10.01 15.00
C CYS A 107 -12.00 -11.25 15.88
N ILE A 108 -12.69 -12.27 15.35
CA ILE A 108 -13.00 -13.50 16.09
C ILE A 108 -11.81 -14.47 16.05
N LYS A 109 -11.27 -14.78 14.86
CA LYS A 109 -10.29 -15.87 14.69
C LYS A 109 -8.85 -15.45 14.89
N SER A 110 -8.46 -14.30 14.33
CA SER A 110 -7.06 -13.85 14.36
C SER A 110 -6.77 -13.06 15.64
N LEU A 111 -7.57 -12.03 15.91
CA LEU A 111 -7.35 -11.12 17.03
C LEU A 111 -7.96 -11.61 18.35
N LYS A 112 -8.94 -12.52 18.29
CA LYS A 112 -9.67 -13.06 19.46
C LYS A 112 -10.23 -11.96 20.37
N ILE A 113 -10.65 -10.84 19.80
CA ILE A 113 -11.27 -9.70 20.52
C ILE A 113 -12.79 -9.79 20.56
N ILE A 114 -13.38 -10.77 19.88
CA ILE A 114 -14.79 -11.15 19.99
C ILE A 114 -14.85 -12.66 20.26
N ASP A 115 -15.59 -13.04 21.31
CA ASP A 115 -15.83 -14.42 21.69
C ASP A 115 -17.33 -14.66 21.96
N GLU A 116 -17.68 -15.85 22.47
CA GLU A 116 -19.05 -16.26 22.79
C GLU A 116 -19.76 -15.33 23.79
N ARG A 117 -19.00 -14.56 24.58
CA ARG A 117 -19.53 -13.61 25.58
C ARG A 117 -19.67 -12.19 25.03
N GLY A 118 -19.19 -11.94 23.81
CA GLY A 118 -19.23 -10.65 23.15
C GLY A 118 -17.85 -10.06 22.91
N ILE A 119 -17.76 -8.72 22.92
CA ILE A 119 -16.49 -8.03 22.72
C ILE A 119 -15.63 -8.15 23.98
N ASN A 120 -14.46 -8.78 23.85
CA ASN A 120 -13.53 -9.00 24.94
C ASN A 120 -12.59 -7.79 25.12
N ILE A 121 -12.97 -6.88 26.02
CA ILE A 121 -12.21 -5.66 26.30
C ILE A 121 -10.78 -5.95 26.80
N LYS A 122 -10.57 -7.03 27.57
CA LYS A 122 -9.24 -7.37 28.07
C LYS A 122 -8.28 -7.74 26.94
N ASN A 123 -8.74 -8.57 26.00
CA ASN A 123 -7.94 -8.95 24.83
C ASN A 123 -7.71 -7.74 23.91
N LEU A 124 -8.70 -6.86 23.79
CA LEU A 124 -8.54 -5.60 23.08
C LEU A 124 -7.49 -4.71 23.77
N ASP A 125 -7.50 -4.59 25.10
CA ASP A 125 -6.47 -3.87 25.89
C ASP A 125 -5.09 -4.46 25.69
N GLU A 126 -4.98 -5.78 25.71
CA GLU A 126 -3.71 -6.47 25.47
C GLU A 126 -3.18 -6.24 24.05
N LEU A 127 -4.05 -6.30 23.03
CA LEU A 127 -3.66 -6.05 21.63
C LEU A 127 -3.07 -4.65 21.41
N PHE A 128 -3.61 -3.64 22.12
CA PHE A 128 -3.10 -2.25 22.07
C PHE A 128 -1.87 -2.02 22.95
N LYS A 129 -1.59 -2.89 23.93
CA LYS A 129 -0.34 -2.85 24.71
C LYS A 129 0.79 -3.59 23.99
N ASN A 130 0.47 -4.75 23.42
CA ASN A 130 1.40 -5.68 22.77
C ASN A 130 1.07 -5.80 21.29
N SER A 131 1.28 -4.72 20.56
CA SER A 131 0.91 -4.63 19.15
C SER A 131 1.75 -5.59 18.29
N PRO A 132 1.14 -6.58 17.63
CA PRO A 132 1.89 -7.51 16.80
C PRO A 132 2.44 -6.77 15.58
N LYS A 133 3.70 -7.05 15.23
CA LYS A 133 4.28 -6.54 13.99
C LYS A 133 3.65 -7.26 12.79
N ARG A 134 3.29 -6.48 11.77
CA ARG A 134 2.78 -7.01 10.51
C ARG A 134 3.82 -7.88 9.79
N LYS A 135 3.35 -8.98 9.22
CA LYS A 135 4.16 -9.95 8.47
C LYS A 135 4.09 -9.62 6.98
N LEU A 136 4.96 -8.70 6.56
CA LEU A 136 5.11 -8.38 5.15
C LEU A 136 5.82 -9.53 4.40
N ASP A 137 5.30 -9.89 3.24
CA ASP A 137 5.99 -10.80 2.31
C ASP A 137 7.24 -10.13 1.71
N ASN A 138 8.11 -10.93 1.08
CA ASN A 138 9.38 -10.43 0.55
C ASN A 138 9.19 -9.36 -0.54
N LYS A 139 8.19 -9.54 -1.42
CA LYS A 139 7.90 -8.57 -2.49
C LYS A 139 7.44 -7.24 -1.92
N THR A 140 6.60 -7.26 -0.88
CA THR A 140 6.17 -6.05 -0.18
C THR A 140 7.32 -5.36 0.56
N LYS A 141 8.22 -6.12 1.22
CA LYS A 141 9.42 -5.56 1.87
C LYS A 141 10.37 -4.88 0.88
N GLU A 142 10.62 -5.53 -0.25
CA GLU A 142 11.44 -4.97 -1.33
C GLU A 142 10.82 -3.71 -1.91
N ALA A 143 9.49 -3.69 -2.09
CA ALA A 143 8.77 -2.51 -2.56
C ALA A 143 8.90 -1.34 -1.57
N TYR A 144 8.77 -1.57 -0.26
CA TYR A 144 9.00 -0.54 0.75
C TYR A 144 10.43 -0.02 0.75
N THR A 145 11.41 -0.91 0.60
CA THR A 145 12.83 -0.54 0.49
C THR A 145 13.07 0.33 -0.75
N THR A 146 12.46 -0.05 -1.87
CA THR A 146 12.52 0.71 -3.13
C THR A 146 11.86 2.07 -2.98
N ARG A 147 10.67 2.14 -2.37
CA ARG A 147 9.97 3.41 -2.13
C ARG A 147 10.78 4.34 -1.24
N SER A 148 11.37 3.83 -0.16
CA SER A 148 12.26 4.60 0.72
C SER A 148 13.47 5.16 -0.04
N LYS A 149 14.06 4.39 -0.96
CA LYS A 149 15.16 4.88 -1.82
C LYS A 149 14.71 6.01 -2.75
N ILE A 150 13.52 5.91 -3.35
CA ILE A 150 12.96 6.95 -4.22
C ILE A 150 12.63 8.21 -3.43
N ASP A 151 11.99 8.07 -2.27
CA ASP A 151 11.61 9.21 -1.44
C ASP A 151 12.85 10.02 -1.01
N LYS A 152 13.99 9.37 -0.79
CA LYS A 152 15.30 10.04 -0.52
C LYS A 152 15.86 10.81 -1.73
N LEU A 153 15.50 10.44 -2.95
CA LEU A 153 15.90 11.19 -4.14
C LEU A 153 15.14 12.50 -4.27
N ASN A 154 13.98 12.65 -3.60
CA ASN A 154 13.14 13.83 -3.59
C ASN A 154 13.00 14.44 -5.01
N ILE A 155 12.52 13.61 -5.93
CA ILE A 155 12.44 13.96 -7.34
C ILE A 155 11.29 14.93 -7.55
N THR A 156 11.58 16.04 -8.25
CA THR A 156 10.60 17.02 -8.69
C THR A 156 10.86 17.36 -10.16
N VAL A 157 9.83 17.80 -10.86
CA VAL A 157 9.95 18.21 -12.27
C VAL A 157 9.42 19.63 -12.39
N ASN A 158 10.24 20.56 -12.87
CA ASN A 158 9.81 21.94 -13.03
C ASN A 158 9.01 22.14 -14.32
N ASN A 159 8.48 23.35 -14.50
CA ASN A 159 7.62 23.69 -15.64
C ASN A 159 8.36 23.79 -16.98
N VAL A 160 9.69 23.65 -16.97
CA VAL A 160 10.55 23.62 -18.17
C VAL A 160 10.98 22.19 -18.51
N GLY A 161 10.67 21.22 -17.65
CA GLY A 161 10.94 19.80 -17.92
C GLY A 161 12.20 19.29 -17.30
N GLU A 162 12.88 20.10 -16.51
CA GLU A 162 14.06 19.67 -15.76
C GLU A 162 13.64 18.76 -14.62
N ILE A 163 14.31 17.62 -14.53
CA ILE A 163 14.19 16.65 -13.46
C ILE A 163 15.22 17.06 -12.41
N LEU A 164 14.72 17.43 -11.23
CA LEU A 164 15.51 17.84 -10.09
C LEU A 164 15.51 16.72 -9.05
N SER A 165 16.67 16.39 -8.49
CA SER A 165 16.79 15.54 -7.29
C SER A 165 17.34 16.39 -6.16
N ASN A 166 16.58 16.51 -5.06
CA ASN A 166 16.92 17.40 -3.94
C ASN A 166 17.24 18.85 -4.39
N GLY A 167 16.54 19.35 -5.42
CA GLY A 167 16.75 20.69 -5.98
C GLY A 167 17.90 20.82 -6.99
N VAL A 168 18.68 19.76 -7.24
CA VAL A 168 19.78 19.77 -8.22
C VAL A 168 19.29 19.17 -9.55
N PRO A 169 19.53 19.83 -10.71
CA PRO A 169 19.24 19.27 -12.02
C PRO A 169 20.03 17.98 -12.27
N VAL A 170 19.30 16.89 -12.56
CA VAL A 170 19.88 15.56 -12.85
C VAL A 170 19.50 15.06 -14.24
N GLY A 171 18.50 15.67 -14.88
CA GLY A 171 18.08 15.33 -16.22
C GLY A 171 16.98 16.25 -16.70
N TYR A 172 16.42 15.94 -17.87
CA TYR A 172 15.29 16.67 -18.42
C TYR A 172 14.45 15.78 -19.32
N PHE A 173 13.18 16.15 -19.45
CA PHE A 173 12.29 15.62 -20.46
C PHE A 173 12.41 16.44 -21.75
N THR A 174 12.19 15.80 -22.89
CA THR A 174 11.90 16.50 -24.15
C THR A 174 10.54 16.05 -24.68
N ASN A 175 10.08 16.69 -25.77
CA ASN A 175 8.78 16.44 -26.37
C ASN A 175 7.61 16.71 -25.42
N LEU A 176 7.76 17.78 -24.63
CA LEU A 176 6.76 18.20 -23.65
C LEU A 176 5.70 19.08 -24.29
N PRO A 177 4.44 19.02 -23.79
CA PRO A 177 3.40 19.93 -24.24
C PRO A 177 3.71 21.38 -23.81
N VAL A 178 3.00 22.34 -24.41
CA VAL A 178 3.19 23.78 -24.18
C VAL A 178 3.00 24.20 -22.70
N SER A 179 2.30 23.39 -21.90
CA SER A 179 2.14 23.57 -20.45
C SER A 179 2.16 22.23 -19.73
N PHE A 180 3.03 22.07 -18.74
CA PHE A 180 3.05 20.95 -17.80
C PHE A 180 3.83 21.31 -16.52
N GLY A 181 3.59 20.57 -15.44
CA GLY A 181 4.29 20.64 -14.16
C GLY A 181 4.45 19.25 -13.50
N SER A 182 5.15 19.18 -12.36
CA SER A 182 5.53 17.91 -11.70
C SER A 182 4.37 16.94 -11.44
N GLU A 183 3.23 17.47 -11.02
CA GLU A 183 2.03 16.71 -10.66
C GLU A 183 1.01 16.64 -11.81
N ASP A 184 1.32 17.27 -12.96
CA ASP A 184 0.47 17.18 -14.13
C ASP A 184 0.53 15.77 -14.72
N THR A 185 -0.64 15.29 -15.10
CA THR A 185 -0.80 13.95 -15.65
C THR A 185 -0.68 13.96 -17.17
N ILE A 186 -0.01 12.95 -17.73
CA ILE A 186 0.16 12.84 -19.17
C ILE A 186 -1.13 12.34 -19.80
N THR A 187 -1.87 13.23 -20.45
CA THR A 187 -3.15 12.88 -21.08
C THR A 187 -2.98 11.95 -22.29
N ASP A 188 -3.95 11.05 -22.51
CA ASP A 188 -3.99 10.09 -23.64
C ASP A 188 -3.83 10.75 -25.03
N LYS A 189 -4.01 12.07 -25.16
CA LYS A 189 -3.95 12.79 -26.45
C LYS A 189 -2.55 13.24 -26.87
N SER A 190 -1.51 12.98 -26.05
CA SER A 190 -0.13 13.22 -26.48
C SER A 190 0.37 12.05 -27.32
N PHE A 191 0.44 12.23 -28.65
CA PHE A 191 0.98 11.23 -29.57
C PHE A 191 2.51 11.23 -29.66
N ILE A 192 3.17 12.10 -28.89
CA ILE A 192 4.63 12.23 -28.91
C ILE A 192 5.19 11.52 -27.69
N ASP A 193 6.09 10.57 -27.95
CA ASP A 193 6.87 9.89 -26.91
C ASP A 193 7.69 10.93 -26.13
N ILE A 194 7.65 10.85 -24.80
CA ILE A 194 8.42 11.72 -23.93
C ILE A 194 9.79 11.10 -23.76
N GLU A 195 10.85 11.75 -24.22
CA GLU A 195 12.22 11.27 -24.04
C GLU A 195 12.82 11.84 -22.77
N ILE A 196 13.79 11.12 -22.20
CA ILE A 196 14.45 11.41 -20.95
C ILE A 196 15.95 11.42 -21.18
N TYR A 197 16.59 12.50 -20.77
CA TYR A 197 18.02 12.71 -20.87
C TYR A 197 18.61 12.99 -19.49
N ASP A 198 19.89 12.66 -19.30
CA ASP A 198 20.63 13.12 -18.12
C ASP A 198 21.08 14.58 -18.27
N ALA A 199 21.65 15.15 -17.21
CA ALA A 199 22.19 16.51 -17.20
C ALA A 199 23.33 16.75 -18.22
N LYS A 200 23.88 15.69 -18.82
CA LYS A 200 24.92 15.76 -19.87
C LYS A 200 24.35 15.48 -21.27
N SER A 201 23.03 15.54 -21.43
CA SER A 201 22.31 15.27 -22.68
C SER A 201 22.51 13.85 -23.22
N LYS A 202 22.89 12.89 -22.38
CA LYS A 202 22.88 11.47 -22.76
C LYS A 202 21.46 10.94 -22.68
N PHE A 203 21.02 10.25 -23.73
CA PHE A 203 19.72 9.59 -23.75
C PHE A 203 19.64 8.47 -22.70
N ILE A 204 18.66 8.57 -21.80
CA ILE A 204 18.40 7.61 -20.72
C ILE A 204 17.26 6.67 -21.08
N GLY A 205 16.26 7.17 -21.80
CA GLY A 205 15.14 6.37 -22.24
C GLY A 205 13.96 7.21 -22.68
N LYS A 206 12.81 6.56 -22.84
CA LYS A 206 11.57 7.24 -23.23
C LYS A 206 10.34 6.59 -22.63
N TYR A 207 9.32 7.41 -22.42
CA TYR A 207 7.96 6.98 -22.16
C TYR A 207 7.16 6.99 -23.46
N ILE A 208 6.69 5.81 -23.85
CA ILE A 208 5.85 5.59 -25.02
C ILE A 208 4.40 5.82 -24.60
N THR A 209 3.83 6.94 -25.02
CA THR A 209 2.50 7.38 -24.57
C THR A 209 1.40 6.42 -25.02
N THR A 210 1.53 5.86 -26.23
CA THR A 210 0.55 4.95 -26.84
C THR A 210 0.45 3.61 -26.12
N THR A 211 1.58 3.00 -25.77
CA THR A 211 1.63 1.70 -25.08
C THR A 211 1.71 1.82 -23.56
N LYS A 212 1.83 3.05 -23.04
CA LYS A 212 2.01 3.37 -21.62
C LYS A 212 3.25 2.68 -21.03
N GLN A 213 4.31 2.56 -21.83
CA GLN A 213 5.55 1.86 -21.48
C GLN A 213 6.71 2.83 -21.29
N LEU A 214 7.48 2.61 -20.22
CA LEU A 214 8.78 3.20 -20.03
C LEU A 214 9.85 2.24 -20.58
N LYS A 215 10.74 2.75 -21.46
CA LYS A 215 11.83 1.98 -22.05
C LYS A 215 13.16 2.70 -21.81
N THR A 216 14.09 2.04 -21.13
CA THR A 216 15.45 2.56 -20.92
C THR A 216 16.28 2.41 -22.21
N ALA A 217 17.32 3.23 -22.35
CA ALA A 217 18.34 3.09 -23.40
C ALA A 217 19.03 1.72 -23.34
N GLY A 218 19.17 1.13 -22.15
CA GLY A 218 19.70 -0.22 -21.94
C GLY A 218 18.71 -1.36 -22.25
N GLY A 219 17.55 -1.09 -22.84
CA GLY A 219 16.61 -2.10 -23.32
C GLY A 219 15.59 -2.64 -22.31
N LYS A 220 15.67 -2.26 -21.03
CA LYS A 220 14.64 -2.60 -20.03
C LYS A 220 13.33 -1.89 -20.35
N THR A 221 12.22 -2.60 -20.18
CA THR A 221 10.86 -2.09 -20.40
C THR A 221 9.99 -2.26 -19.16
N PHE A 222 9.06 -1.32 -18.95
CA PHE A 222 8.08 -1.40 -17.88
C PHE A 222 6.76 -0.73 -18.29
N THR A 223 5.64 -1.40 -18.08
CA THR A 223 4.31 -0.81 -18.31
C THR A 223 3.83 -0.08 -17.06
N LEU A 224 3.64 1.24 -17.17
CA LEU A 224 3.04 2.06 -16.11
C LEU A 224 1.54 1.77 -16.05
N TYR A 225 1.03 1.52 -14.83
CA TYR A 225 -0.38 1.21 -14.54
C TYR A 225 -0.95 0.06 -15.40
N ARG A 226 -0.63 -1.17 -15.01
CA ARG A 226 -1.32 -2.35 -15.55
C ARG A 226 -2.78 -2.32 -15.09
N GLU A 227 -3.72 -2.41 -16.02
CA GLU A 227 -5.12 -2.68 -15.67
C GLU A 227 -5.16 -4.00 -14.88
N MET A 228 -5.46 -3.91 -13.59
CA MET A 228 -5.77 -5.09 -12.78
C MET A 228 -7.25 -5.38 -12.97
N SER A 229 -7.55 -6.55 -13.53
CA SER A 229 -8.93 -6.97 -13.78
C SER A 229 -9.76 -6.97 -12.49
N GLY A 230 -10.99 -6.44 -12.57
CA GLY A 230 -12.02 -6.59 -11.53
C GLY A 230 -12.30 -5.40 -10.61
N ARG A 231 -11.51 -4.32 -10.64
CA ARG A 231 -11.92 -3.01 -10.12
C ARG A 231 -11.73 -2.00 -11.24
N ALA A 232 -12.72 -1.14 -11.48
CA ALA A 232 -12.63 -0.10 -12.50
C ALA A 232 -11.24 0.56 -12.39
N SER A 233 -10.41 0.34 -13.40
CA SER A 233 -9.13 0.99 -13.54
C SER A 233 -9.46 2.48 -13.52
N ILE A 234 -9.25 3.14 -12.37
CA ILE A 234 -9.06 4.58 -12.41
C ILE A 234 -7.80 4.68 -13.26
N LEU A 235 -8.00 4.94 -14.56
CA LEU A 235 -6.97 5.19 -15.57
C LEU A 235 -6.20 6.42 -15.07
N LYS A 236 -5.30 6.17 -14.13
CA LYS A 236 -4.39 7.18 -13.62
C LYS A 236 -3.29 7.27 -14.64
N PHE A 237 -3.35 8.31 -15.45
CA PHE A 237 -2.21 8.76 -16.22
C PHE A 237 -1.03 9.02 -15.29
N PRO A 238 0.19 8.58 -15.65
CA PRO A 238 1.37 8.92 -14.86
C PRO A 238 1.56 10.43 -14.85
N THR A 239 2.02 10.94 -13.71
CA THR A 239 2.59 12.29 -13.63
C THR A 239 4.02 12.26 -14.17
N TYR A 240 4.53 13.42 -14.60
CA TYR A 240 5.93 13.56 -15.01
C TYR A 240 6.90 13.12 -13.90
N LYS A 241 6.56 13.43 -12.63
CA LYS A 241 7.28 12.92 -11.46
C LYS A 241 7.29 11.40 -11.40
N ALA A 242 6.15 10.74 -11.58
CA ALA A 242 6.06 9.28 -11.54
C ALA A 242 6.92 8.62 -12.64
N ILE A 243 7.01 9.24 -13.82
CA ILE A 243 7.92 8.79 -14.88
C ILE A 243 9.38 8.92 -14.47
N ALA A 244 9.79 10.07 -13.94
CA ALA A 244 11.15 10.30 -13.49
C ALA A 244 11.55 9.34 -12.35
N GLU A 245 10.68 9.17 -11.34
CA GLU A 245 10.85 8.19 -10.26
C GLU A 245 11.02 6.77 -10.83
N ARG A 246 10.17 6.36 -11.77
CA ARG A 246 10.25 5.03 -12.37
C ARG A 246 11.50 4.85 -13.23
N MET A 247 11.93 5.88 -13.95
CA MET A 247 13.17 5.82 -14.74
C MET A 247 14.39 5.63 -13.84
N ALA A 248 14.44 6.32 -12.69
CA ALA A 248 15.51 6.15 -11.70
C ALA A 248 15.57 4.73 -11.11
N ILE A 249 14.43 4.03 -11.03
CA ILE A 249 14.41 2.61 -10.63
C ILE A 249 14.97 1.71 -11.74
N LEU A 250 14.57 1.95 -13.00
CA LEU A 250 14.94 1.09 -14.12
C LEU A 250 16.42 1.25 -14.52
N ASP A 251 16.92 2.48 -14.47
CA ASP A 251 18.33 2.82 -14.69
C ASP A 251 18.94 3.48 -13.44
N PRO A 252 19.56 2.69 -12.54
CA PRO A 252 20.24 3.21 -11.36
C PRO A 252 21.41 4.17 -11.65
N ASN A 253 21.90 4.24 -12.89
CA ASN A 253 22.94 5.19 -13.28
C ASN A 253 22.39 6.58 -13.58
N PHE A 254 21.08 6.72 -13.80
CA PHE A 254 20.44 7.99 -14.11
C PHE A 254 20.51 8.95 -12.91
N ILE A 255 20.07 8.50 -11.73
CA ILE A 255 20.17 9.27 -10.49
C ILE A 255 20.84 8.40 -9.44
N LYS A 256 22.11 8.70 -9.13
CA LYS A 256 22.82 8.02 -8.05
C LYS A 256 22.30 8.51 -6.71
N ILE A 257 21.83 7.59 -5.88
CA ILE A 257 21.54 7.87 -4.47
C ILE A 257 22.89 8.20 -3.82
N LYS A 258 23.12 9.47 -3.45
CA LYS A 258 24.23 9.81 -2.56
C LYS A 258 23.88 9.26 -1.17
N GLU A 259 24.48 8.13 -0.78
CA GLU A 259 24.26 7.50 0.54
C GLU A 259 24.80 8.34 1.71
N LYS A 260 25.61 9.37 1.43
CA LYS A 260 26.10 10.34 2.39
C LYS A 260 25.73 11.75 1.95
N VAL A 261 25.11 12.50 2.87
CA VAL A 261 25.06 13.96 2.80
C VAL A 261 26.51 14.43 2.93
N GLU A 262 27.12 14.84 1.82
CA GLU A 262 28.32 15.65 1.86
C GLU A 262 27.88 17.00 2.41
N VAL A 263 28.06 17.20 3.72
CA VAL A 263 28.01 18.53 4.32
C VAL A 263 29.12 19.31 3.64
N GLY A 264 28.76 20.23 2.75
CA GLY A 264 29.72 21.11 2.10
C GLY A 264 30.57 21.82 3.15
N GLU A 265 31.84 22.06 2.82
CA GLU A 265 32.75 22.79 3.70
C GLU A 265 32.09 24.10 4.15
N ILE A 266 31.98 24.26 5.47
CA ILE A 266 31.65 25.56 6.07
C ILE A 266 32.85 26.45 5.77
N VAL A 267 32.76 27.23 4.71
CA VAL A 267 33.67 28.36 4.50
C VAL A 267 33.41 29.29 5.68
N LYS A 268 34.32 29.26 6.67
CA LYS A 268 34.39 30.29 7.69
C LYS A 268 34.91 31.54 7.00
N ASP A 269 33.99 32.39 6.56
CA ASP A 269 34.29 33.77 6.22
C ASP A 269 34.90 34.47 7.44
N GLY A 270 36.08 35.05 7.22
CA GLY A 270 36.58 36.23 7.93
C GLY A 270 36.92 36.07 9.40
N VAL A 271 38.20 35.81 9.70
CA VAL A 271 38.89 36.49 10.81
C VAL A 271 40.27 36.90 10.32
N GLU A 272 40.41 38.18 9.98
CA GLU A 272 41.70 38.87 9.91
C GLU A 272 42.40 38.78 11.28
N LYS A 273 43.69 38.44 11.25
CA LYS A 273 44.70 38.89 12.21
C LYS A 273 46.01 39.15 11.47
#